data_AF-A0A817Z645-F1
#
_entry.id   AF-A0A817Z645-F1
#
_cell.length_a   1.000
_cell.length_b   1.000
_cell.length_c   1.000
_cell.angle_alpha   90.00
_cell.angle_beta   90.00
_cell.angle_gamma   90.00
#
_symmetry.space_group_name_H-M   'P 1'
#
loop_
_entity.id
_entity.type
_entity.pdbx_description
1 polymer ?
#
loop_
_entity_poly.entity_id
_entity_poly.type
_entity_poly.pdbx_seq_one_letter_code
_entity_poly.pdbx_strand_id
1 'polypeptide(L)'
;ILIVSTKLSTSSVAVVAVDKSKIIIKRGPLSGQIVSTIYDGCRKAFDSQPRRLVAAMYKCEVMVNAEALGRAYAVLNKRNGRVLNEDMKEGTSTFIITAALPVAESFGFAAETRKKASGLASPQLSGKTYWEIIELDPFWEPQTEEEFLHFGEKADFENRAKKYMNDVRRRKGLRVEEKIVEHAEKQRTFKKNK
;
A
#
# COMPACT_ATOMS: atom_id res chain seq x y z
N ILE A 1 10.86 3.14 2.75
CA ILE A 1 10.76 4.07 1.59
C ILE A 1 9.91 3.33 0.57
N LEU A 2 8.66 3.74 0.36
CA LEU A 2 7.83 3.17 -0.71
C LEU A 2 8.19 3.96 -1.96
N ILE A 3 8.79 3.30 -2.95
CA ILE A 3 9.07 3.90 -4.25
C ILE A 3 7.76 3.79 -5.04
N VAL A 4 7.31 4.87 -5.64
CA VAL A 4 6.14 4.83 -6.53
C VAL A 4 6.71 4.50 -7.91
N SER A 5 6.38 3.32 -8.44
CA SER A 5 6.88 2.87 -9.75
C SER A 5 5.83 3.16 -10.81
N THR A 6 6.24 3.89 -11.84
CA THR A 6 5.49 4.03 -13.08
C THR A 6 6.00 2.94 -14.03
N LYS A 7 5.11 2.04 -14.48
CA LYS A 7 5.42 1.25 -15.68
C LYS A 7 5.44 2.24 -16.84
N LEU A 8 6.62 2.52 -17.40
CA LEU A 8 6.73 3.16 -18.71
C LEU A 8 6.17 2.19 -19.75
N SER A 9 4.87 2.25 -20.00
CA SER A 9 4.32 1.86 -21.29
C SER A 9 4.72 2.94 -22.29
N THR A 10 5.46 2.55 -23.31
CA THR A 10 6.10 3.38 -24.34
C THR A 10 5.13 4.09 -25.30
N SER A 11 3.87 4.33 -24.93
CA SER A 11 2.85 4.77 -25.90
C SER A 11 2.25 6.15 -25.68
N SER A 12 2.53 6.82 -24.55
CA SER A 12 1.96 8.14 -24.29
C SER A 12 2.96 9.03 -23.57
N VAL A 13 3.81 9.69 -24.36
CA VAL A 13 4.48 10.91 -23.90
C VAL A 13 3.37 11.88 -23.53
N ALA A 14 3.09 12.04 -22.25
CA ALA A 14 2.22 13.11 -21.78
C ALA A 14 2.96 14.41 -22.10
N VAL A 15 2.59 15.02 -23.24
CA VAL A 15 2.97 16.39 -23.55
C VAL A 15 2.37 17.23 -22.44
N VAL A 16 3.21 17.62 -21.47
CA VAL A 16 2.83 18.65 -20.52
C VAL A 16 2.66 19.90 -21.38
N ALA A 17 1.41 20.19 -21.75
CA ALA A 17 1.04 21.47 -22.31
C ALA A 17 1.35 22.51 -21.23
N VAL A 18 2.55 23.07 -21.28
CA VAL A 18 2.90 24.25 -20.50
C VAL A 18 2.00 25.34 -21.03
N ASP A 19 0.97 25.68 -20.25
CA ASP A 19 0.06 26.77 -20.53
C ASP A 19 0.87 28.07 -20.64
N LYS A 20 1.22 28.44 -21.88
CA LYS A 20 2.08 29.59 -22.20
C LYS A 20 1.49 30.92 -21.72
N SER A 21 0.19 30.95 -21.42
CA SER A 21 -0.57 32.15 -21.05
C SER A 21 -0.28 32.67 -19.62
N LYS A 22 0.33 31.86 -18.75
CA LYS A 22 0.61 32.22 -17.34
C LYS A 22 2.09 32.50 -17.02
N ILE A 23 2.96 32.59 -18.03
CA ILE A 23 4.33 33.04 -17.82
C ILE A 23 4.36 34.57 -17.94
N ILE A 24 3.64 35.26 -17.04
CA ILE A 24 3.91 36.67 -16.80
C ILE A 24 5.20 36.69 -16.01
N ILE A 25 6.33 36.92 -16.69
CA ILE A 25 7.64 37.12 -16.05
C ILE A 25 7.57 38.46 -15.30
N LYS A 26 6.92 38.47 -14.14
CA LYS A 26 7.18 39.51 -13.13
C LYS A 26 8.65 39.33 -12.74
N ARG A 27 9.47 40.34 -13.05
CA ARG A 27 10.89 40.43 -12.68
C ARG A 27 11.05 40.48 -11.14
N GLY A 28 10.77 39.37 -10.47
CA GLY A 28 11.02 39.12 -9.05
C GLY A 28 12.23 38.20 -8.85
N PRO A 29 12.48 37.68 -7.63
CA PRO A 29 13.62 36.79 -7.36
C PRO A 29 13.46 35.47 -8.16
N LEU A 30 14.04 35.47 -9.36
CA LEU A 30 13.85 34.47 -10.41
C LEU A 30 14.30 33.06 -10.02
N SER A 31 15.34 32.93 -9.20
CA SER A 31 15.90 31.62 -8.83
C SER A 31 14.91 30.76 -8.04
N GLY A 32 14.18 31.34 -7.09
CA GLY A 32 13.21 30.61 -6.27
C GLY A 32 11.94 30.20 -7.04
N GLN A 33 11.49 31.06 -7.96
CA GLN A 33 10.29 30.81 -8.76
C GLN A 33 10.50 29.74 -9.83
N ILE A 34 11.70 29.65 -10.41
CA ILE A 34 12.03 28.62 -11.40
C ILE A 34 12.04 27.24 -10.72
N VAL A 35 12.65 27.12 -9.54
CA VAL A 35 12.71 25.84 -8.82
C VAL A 35 11.30 25.37 -8.40
N SER A 36 10.45 26.26 -7.89
CA SER A 36 9.08 25.89 -7.51
C SER A 36 8.22 25.50 -8.70
N THR A 37 8.32 26.22 -9.82
CA THR A 37 7.56 25.91 -11.05
C THR A 37 8.01 24.58 -11.67
N ILE A 38 9.30 24.27 -11.68
CA ILE A 38 9.82 22.97 -12.13
C ILE A 38 9.36 21.85 -11.19
N TYR A 39 9.46 22.04 -9.87
CA TYR A 39 8.99 21.06 -8.90
C TYR A 39 7.50 20.75 -9.07
N ASP A 40 6.66 21.78 -9.22
CA ASP A 40 5.22 21.63 -9.44
C ASP A 40 4.91 21.01 -10.81
N GLY A 41 5.68 21.33 -11.84
CA GLY A 41 5.57 20.74 -13.17
C GLY A 41 5.85 19.24 -13.16
N CYS A 42 6.97 18.83 -12.55
CA CYS A 42 7.34 17.42 -12.39
C CYS A 42 6.32 16.66 -11.54
N ARG A 43 5.83 17.27 -10.46
CA ARG A 43 4.81 16.66 -9.60
C ARG A 43 3.50 16.41 -10.36
N LYS A 44 3.01 17.40 -11.11
CA LYS A 44 1.79 17.25 -11.93
C LYS A 44 1.96 16.22 -13.03
N ALA A 45 3.13 16.16 -13.67
CA ALA A 45 3.43 15.15 -14.68
C ALA A 45 3.46 13.73 -14.10
N PHE A 46 3.93 13.58 -12.86
CA PHE A 46 3.87 12.30 -12.15
C PHE A 46 2.45 11.91 -11.75
N ASP A 47 1.65 12.89 -11.34
CA ASP A 47 0.26 12.69 -10.93
C ASP A 47 -0.68 12.35 -12.11
N SER A 48 -0.32 12.74 -13.34
CA SER A 48 -1.09 12.39 -14.54
C SER A 48 -0.89 10.95 -15.02
N GLN A 49 0.13 10.25 -14.51
CA GLN A 49 0.40 8.85 -14.85
C GLN A 49 -0.21 7.91 -13.79
N PRO A 50 -0.66 6.70 -14.19
CA PRO A 50 -1.15 5.70 -13.24
C PRO A 50 0.02 5.25 -12.34
N ARG A 51 -0.05 5.64 -11.08
CA ARG A 51 1.03 5.49 -10.10
C ARG A 51 0.75 4.34 -9.15
N ARG A 52 1.67 3.39 -9.03
CA ARG A 52 1.52 2.21 -8.15
C ARG A 52 2.58 2.21 -7.05
N LEU A 53 2.21 1.72 -5.87
CA LEU A 53 3.14 1.60 -4.76
C LEU A 53 4.02 0.37 -4.93
N VAL A 54 5.33 0.54 -4.75
CA VAL A 54 6.26 -0.57 -4.60
C VAL A 54 6.43 -0.85 -3.13
N ALA A 55 6.03 -2.05 -2.71
CA ALA A 55 6.26 -2.53 -1.35
C ALA A 55 7.52 -3.39 -1.29
N ALA A 56 8.18 -3.31 -0.13
CA ALA A 56 9.20 -4.26 0.23
C ALA A 56 8.54 -5.58 0.65
N MET A 57 9.05 -6.69 0.14
CA MET A 57 8.61 -8.05 0.45
C MET A 57 9.77 -8.84 1.05
N TYR A 58 9.51 -9.56 2.14
CA TYR A 58 10.40 -10.57 2.68
C TYR A 58 10.09 -11.92 2.05
N LYS A 59 11.14 -12.68 1.71
CA LYS A 59 11.01 -14.13 1.55
C LYS A 59 11.02 -14.75 2.95
N CYS A 60 9.94 -15.44 3.31
CA CYS A 60 9.85 -16.17 4.57
C CYS A 60 9.80 -17.67 4.31
N GLU A 61 10.58 -18.42 5.08
CA GLU A 61 10.59 -19.88 5.08
C GLU A 61 10.04 -20.34 6.42
N VAL A 62 8.90 -21.03 6.40
CA VAL A 62 8.20 -21.50 7.60
C VAL A 62 8.30 -23.00 7.68
N MET A 63 9.00 -23.49 8.71
CA MET A 63 9.03 -24.92 9.03
C MET A 63 7.87 -25.24 9.95
N VAL A 64 6.99 -26.17 9.57
CA VAL A 64 5.78 -26.49 10.33
C VAL A 64 5.45 -27.98 10.26
N ASN A 65 4.97 -28.54 11.37
CA ASN A 65 4.44 -29.91 11.39
C ASN A 65 3.09 -30.01 10.69
N ALA A 66 2.77 -31.19 10.13
CA ALA A 66 1.49 -31.47 9.47
C ALA A 66 0.25 -31.01 10.28
N GLU A 67 0.25 -31.22 11.60
CA GLU A 67 -0.86 -30.87 12.50
C GLU A 67 -1.15 -29.36 12.61
N ALA A 68 -0.14 -28.52 12.39
CA ALA A 68 -0.22 -27.07 12.54
C ALA A 68 -0.17 -26.32 11.20
N LEU A 69 -0.15 -27.05 10.07
CA LEU A 69 -0.04 -26.50 8.72
C LEU A 69 -1.16 -25.49 8.41
N GLY A 70 -2.42 -25.87 8.64
CA GLY A 70 -3.57 -24.99 8.42
C GLY A 70 -3.54 -23.71 9.26
N ARG A 71 -2.98 -23.78 10.47
CA ARG A 71 -2.84 -22.60 11.36
C ARG A 71 -1.76 -21.65 10.84
N ALA A 72 -0.66 -22.17 10.29
CA ALA A 72 0.37 -21.36 9.66
C ALA A 72 -0.18 -20.62 8.44
N TYR A 73 -0.96 -21.30 7.59
CA TYR A 73 -1.65 -20.67 6.46
C TYR A 73 -2.61 -19.57 6.89
N ALA A 74 -3.37 -19.78 7.97
CA ALA A 74 -4.26 -18.75 8.51
C ALA A 74 -3.50 -17.49 8.94
N VAL A 75 -2.28 -17.61 9.51
CA VAL A 75 -1.45 -16.44 9.87
C VAL A 75 -0.88 -15.74 8.64
N LEU A 76 -0.40 -16.51 7.66
CA LEU A 76 0.10 -15.96 6.40
C LEU A 76 -1.00 -15.18 5.67
N ASN A 77 -2.19 -15.76 5.50
CA ASN A 77 -3.31 -15.13 4.82
C ASN A 77 -3.79 -13.86 5.55
N LYS A 78 -3.85 -13.90 6.89
CA LYS A 78 -4.20 -12.71 7.69
C LYS A 78 -3.26 -11.52 7.46
N ARG A 79 -1.99 -11.78 7.16
CA ARG A 79 -0.96 -10.76 6.87
C ARG A 79 -0.72 -10.58 5.37
N ASN A 80 -1.62 -11.10 4.53
CA ASN A 80 -1.56 -11.06 3.07
C ASN A 80 -0.24 -11.61 2.50
N GLY A 81 0.31 -12.66 3.12
CA GLY A 81 1.43 -13.40 2.57
C GLY A 81 0.98 -14.26 1.38
N ARG A 82 1.75 -14.26 0.29
CA ARG A 82 1.53 -15.15 -0.85
C ARG A 82 2.44 -16.36 -0.74
N VAL A 83 1.87 -17.56 -0.77
CA VAL A 83 2.64 -18.80 -0.78
C VAL A 83 3.24 -18.97 -2.17
N LEU A 84 4.55 -19.21 -2.24
CA LEU A 84 5.27 -19.44 -3.49
C LEU A 84 5.41 -20.93 -3.73
N ASN A 85 6.08 -21.62 -2.80
CA ASN A 85 6.34 -23.05 -2.86
C ASN A 85 6.04 -23.70 -1.50
N GLU A 86 5.65 -24.97 -1.52
CA GLU A 86 5.49 -25.82 -0.35
C GLU A 86 6.20 -27.14 -0.63
N ASP A 87 7.21 -27.46 0.17
CA ASP A 87 7.99 -28.69 0.05
C ASP A 87 7.91 -29.48 1.35
N MET A 88 7.70 -30.79 1.25
CA MET A 88 7.76 -31.69 2.41
C MET A 88 9.18 -32.22 2.58
N LYS A 89 9.71 -32.20 3.81
CA LYS A 89 11.04 -32.74 4.08
C LYS A 89 10.95 -34.26 4.25
N GLU A 90 11.44 -35.00 3.25
CA GLU A 90 11.47 -36.46 3.24
C GLU A 90 12.08 -37.03 4.53
N GLY A 91 11.45 -38.07 5.08
CA GLY A 91 11.84 -38.69 6.35
C GLY A 91 11.33 -37.99 7.62
N THR A 92 10.63 -36.86 7.50
CA THR A 92 9.98 -36.17 8.64
C THR A 92 8.56 -35.72 8.30
N SER A 93 7.68 -35.58 9.29
CA SER A 93 6.33 -35.02 9.12
C SER A 93 6.32 -33.48 9.09
N THR A 94 7.41 -32.86 8.59
CA THR A 94 7.60 -31.41 8.55
C THR A 94 7.50 -30.88 7.13
N PHE A 95 6.83 -29.74 6.99
CA PHE A 95 6.67 -28.99 5.76
C PHE A 95 7.50 -27.71 5.83
N ILE A 96 8.08 -27.32 4.71
CA ILE A 96 8.81 -26.08 4.51
C ILE A 96 7.99 -25.25 3.52
N ILE A 97 7.36 -24.19 4.03
CA ILE A 97 6.58 -23.26 3.22
C ILE A 97 7.45 -22.06 2.88
N THR A 98 7.68 -21.82 1.60
CA THR A 98 8.28 -20.59 1.10
C THR A 98 7.18 -19.61 0.71
N ALA A 99 7.12 -18.46 1.37
CA ALA A 99 6.11 -17.42 1.08
C ALA A 99 6.74 -16.02 0.98
N ALA A 100 6.04 -15.14 0.27
CA ALA A 100 6.34 -13.73 0.16
C ALA A 100 5.45 -12.93 1.12
N LEU A 101 6.05 -12.19 2.06
CA LEU A 101 5.35 -11.45 3.10
C LEU A 101 5.66 -9.95 3.01
N PRO A 102 4.66 -9.05 2.98
CA PRO A 102 4.91 -7.61 3.00
C PRO A 102 5.61 -7.16 4.29
N VAL A 103 6.65 -6.33 4.15
CA VAL A 103 7.44 -5.84 5.30
C VAL A 103 6.59 -5.02 6.29
N ALA A 104 5.60 -4.29 5.79
CA ALA A 104 4.71 -3.50 6.64
C ALA A 104 3.91 -4.38 7.63
N GLU A 105 3.54 -5.59 7.21
CA GLU A 105 2.71 -6.54 7.97
C GLU A 105 3.54 -7.67 8.59
N SER A 106 4.87 -7.69 8.42
CA SER A 106 5.72 -8.75 8.97
C SER A 106 6.05 -8.56 10.45
N PHE A 107 5.80 -7.37 11.01
CA PHE A 107 6.14 -7.07 12.40
C PHE A 107 5.31 -7.93 13.37
N GLY A 108 5.97 -8.73 14.21
CA GLY A 108 5.31 -9.67 15.12
C GLY A 108 4.81 -10.97 14.46
N PHE A 109 5.09 -11.22 13.18
CA PHE A 109 4.71 -12.46 12.49
C PHE A 109 5.26 -13.70 13.19
N ALA A 110 6.55 -13.68 13.55
CA ALA A 110 7.20 -14.83 14.17
C ALA A 110 6.57 -15.21 15.52
N ALA A 111 6.16 -14.21 16.31
CA ALA A 111 5.48 -14.43 17.59
C ALA A 111 4.05 -14.94 17.40
N GLU A 112 3.29 -14.38 16.46
CA GLU A 112 1.92 -14.82 16.20
C GLU A 112 1.86 -16.25 15.67
N THR A 113 2.75 -16.62 14.74
CA THR A 113 2.84 -17.98 14.20
C THR A 113 3.17 -18.99 15.28
N ARG A 114 4.16 -18.72 16.15
CA ARG A 114 4.48 -19.61 17.28
C ARG A 114 3.33 -19.75 18.26
N LYS A 115 2.63 -18.65 18.57
CA LYS A 115 1.48 -18.67 19.50
C LYS A 115 0.31 -19.50 18.96
N LYS A 116 -0.04 -19.35 17.67
CA LYS A 116 -1.15 -20.09 17.05
C LYS A 116 -0.83 -21.55 16.77
N ALA A 117 0.43 -21.84 16.46
CA ALA A 117 0.90 -23.20 16.22
C ALA A 117 1.37 -23.92 17.50
N SER A 118 1.19 -23.34 18.70
CA SER A 118 1.69 -23.89 19.96
C SER A 118 3.19 -24.25 19.94
N GLY A 119 4.00 -23.50 19.18
CA GLY A 119 5.42 -23.75 18.98
C GLY A 119 5.79 -24.77 17.90
N LEU A 120 4.81 -25.47 17.30
CA LEU A 120 5.03 -26.47 16.23
C LEU A 120 5.32 -25.87 14.86
N ALA A 121 5.35 -24.53 14.76
CA ALA A 121 5.75 -23.80 13.57
C ALA A 121 6.86 -22.81 13.94
N SER A 122 7.99 -22.90 13.23
CA SER A 122 9.12 -22.00 13.36
C SER A 122 9.32 -21.22 12.06
N PRO A 123 8.88 -19.94 12.01
CA PRO A 123 9.13 -19.09 10.86
C PRO A 123 10.54 -18.50 10.90
N GLN A 124 11.21 -18.54 9.76
CA GLN A 124 12.46 -17.83 9.49
C GLN A 124 12.20 -16.76 8.44
N LEU A 125 12.51 -15.51 8.77
CA LEU A 125 12.43 -14.39 7.84
C LEU A 125 13.81 -14.25 7.20
N SER A 126 13.94 -14.58 5.92
CA SER A 126 15.19 -14.39 5.21
C SER A 126 15.41 -12.88 5.00
N GLY A 127 16.56 -12.36 5.41
CA GLY A 127 16.88 -10.93 5.32
C GLY A 127 16.96 -10.37 3.89
N LYS A 128 16.90 -11.23 2.86
CA LYS A 128 16.84 -10.81 1.47
C LYS A 128 15.46 -10.22 1.16
N THR A 129 15.43 -8.89 1.14
CA THR A 129 14.26 -8.11 0.75
C THR A 129 14.30 -7.88 -0.76
N TYR A 130 13.16 -8.00 -1.42
CA TYR A 130 12.99 -7.54 -2.79
C TYR A 130 11.82 -6.57 -2.89
N TRP A 131 11.77 -5.84 -3.99
CA TRP A 131 10.76 -4.81 -4.23
C TRP A 131 9.73 -5.34 -5.22
N GLU A 132 8.46 -5.32 -4.84
CA GLU A 132 7.35 -5.80 -5.66
C GLU A 132 6.31 -4.69 -5.82
N ILE A 133 5.76 -4.57 -7.04
CA ILE A 133 4.70 -3.60 -7.32
C ILE A 133 3.40 -4.16 -6.75
N ILE A 134 2.73 -3.39 -5.89
CA ILE A 134 1.38 -3.72 -5.44
C ILE A 134 0.41 -3.45 -6.58
N GLU A 135 -0.46 -4.41 -6.88
CA GLU A 135 -1.41 -4.30 -7.99
C GLU A 135 -2.65 -3.43 -7.69
N LEU A 136 -2.80 -3.00 -6.44
CA LEU A 136 -3.84 -2.09 -5.96
C LEU A 136 -3.46 -0.63 -6.20
N ASP A 137 -4.38 0.16 -6.75
CA ASP A 137 -4.20 1.60 -6.90
C ASP A 137 -4.52 2.32 -5.58
N PRO A 138 -3.57 3.04 -4.94
CA PRO A 138 -3.81 3.77 -3.69
C PRO A 138 -4.84 4.90 -3.75
N PHE A 139 -5.21 5.39 -4.94
CA PHE A 139 -6.15 6.52 -5.12
C PHE A 139 -7.54 6.10 -5.62
N TRP A 140 -7.78 4.81 -5.80
CA TRP A 140 -9.07 4.34 -6.28
C TRP A 140 -10.16 4.60 -5.23
N GLU A 141 -11.21 5.30 -5.67
CA GLU A 141 -12.45 5.53 -4.93
C GLU A 141 -13.60 5.18 -5.89
N PRO A 142 -14.63 4.44 -5.45
CA PRO A 142 -15.78 4.14 -6.30
C PRO A 142 -16.47 5.45 -6.71
N GLN A 143 -16.71 5.63 -8.00
CA GLN A 143 -17.37 6.84 -8.53
C GLN A 143 -18.70 6.52 -9.20
N THR A 144 -18.88 5.31 -9.71
CA THR A 144 -20.08 4.91 -10.45
C THR A 144 -21.09 4.20 -9.57
N GLU A 145 -22.38 4.39 -9.86
CA GLU A 145 -23.49 3.74 -9.12
C GLU A 145 -23.41 2.21 -9.19
N GLU A 146 -22.92 1.66 -10.29
CA GLU A 146 -22.66 0.22 -10.46
C GLU A 146 -21.51 -0.29 -9.57
N GLU A 147 -20.42 0.48 -9.42
CA GLU A 147 -19.35 0.16 -8.47
C GLU A 147 -19.84 0.25 -7.02
N PHE A 148 -20.70 1.21 -6.69
CA PHE A 148 -21.33 1.27 -5.36
C PHE A 148 -22.24 0.06 -5.10
N LEU A 149 -22.98 -0.42 -6.10
CA LEU A 149 -23.80 -1.61 -5.97
C LEU A 149 -22.95 -2.87 -5.74
N HIS A 150 -21.79 -2.96 -6.41
CA HIS A 150 -20.89 -4.11 -6.35
C HIS A 150 -20.00 -4.13 -5.10
N PHE A 151 -19.54 -2.96 -4.63
CA PHE A 151 -18.64 -2.81 -3.48
C PHE A 151 -19.34 -2.36 -2.20
N GLY A 152 -20.64 -2.08 -2.26
CA GLY A 152 -21.46 -1.59 -1.14
C GLY A 152 -21.42 -0.06 -0.99
N GLU A 153 -22.42 0.47 -0.26
CA GLU A 153 -22.59 1.90 0.03
C GLU A 153 -21.44 2.46 0.91
N LYS A 154 -20.77 1.57 1.65
CA LYS A 154 -19.49 1.80 2.30
C LYS A 154 -18.47 0.91 1.63
N ALA A 155 -17.39 1.49 1.14
CA ALA A 155 -16.22 0.75 0.70
C ALA A 155 -15.61 -0.03 1.88
N ASP A 156 -16.18 -1.18 2.24
CA ASP A 156 -15.74 -2.04 3.34
C ASP A 156 -14.35 -2.67 3.05
N PHE A 157 -13.87 -2.56 1.81
CA PHE A 157 -12.49 -2.83 1.46
C PHE A 157 -11.62 -1.58 1.71
N GLU A 158 -11.07 -1.47 2.91
CA GLU A 158 -9.95 -0.56 3.16
C GLU A 158 -8.82 -0.89 2.19
N ASN A 159 -8.54 0.03 1.27
CA ASN A 159 -7.47 -0.16 0.32
C ASN A 159 -6.11 -0.18 1.03
N ARG A 160 -5.47 -1.35 1.08
CA ARG A 160 -4.16 -1.55 1.71
C ARG A 160 -3.10 -0.59 1.19
N ALA A 161 -3.12 -0.28 -0.11
CA ALA A 161 -2.18 0.67 -0.69
C ALA A 161 -2.41 2.09 -0.12
N LYS A 162 -3.66 2.51 0.05
CA LYS A 162 -4.03 3.79 0.69
C LYS A 162 -3.59 3.84 2.15
N LYS A 163 -3.77 2.74 2.91
CA LYS A 163 -3.31 2.61 4.29
C LYS A 163 -1.79 2.83 4.41
N TYR A 164 -1.00 2.11 3.62
CA TYR A 164 0.46 2.27 3.61
C TYR A 164 0.90 3.68 3.24
N MET A 165 0.22 4.31 2.27
CA MET A 165 0.49 5.70 1.90
C MET A 165 0.20 6.66 3.06
N ASN A 166 -0.96 6.53 3.70
CA ASN A 166 -1.39 7.40 4.79
C ASN A 166 -0.46 7.26 6.01
N ASP A 167 -0.06 6.05 6.39
CA ASP A 167 0.87 5.81 7.50
C ASP A 167 2.23 6.48 7.27
N VAL A 168 2.75 6.42 6.03
CA VAL A 168 3.99 7.09 5.67
C VAL A 168 3.81 8.61 5.66
N ARG A 169 2.69 9.12 5.14
CA ARG A 169 2.40 10.56 5.13
C ARG A 169 2.29 11.13 6.55
N ARG A 170 1.56 10.47 7.45
CA ARG A 170 1.46 10.85 8.88
C ARG A 170 2.83 10.90 9.53
N ARG A 171 3.65 9.86 9.35
CA ARG A 171 5.01 9.80 9.91
C ARG A 171 5.92 10.90 9.37
N LYS A 172 5.70 11.32 8.12
CA LYS A 172 6.45 12.40 7.47
C LYS A 172 5.86 13.80 7.73
N GLY A 173 4.73 13.91 8.44
CA GLY A 173 4.04 15.18 8.66
C GLY A 173 3.41 15.76 7.40
N LEU A 174 3.22 14.94 6.36
CA LEU A 174 2.54 15.34 5.13
C LEU A 174 1.02 15.34 5.36
N ARG A 175 0.31 16.22 4.66
CA ARG A 175 -1.16 16.27 4.70
C ARG A 175 -1.74 14.95 4.20
N VAL A 176 -2.66 14.40 4.98
CA VAL A 176 -3.47 13.24 4.61
C VAL A 176 -4.86 13.75 4.24
N GLU A 177 -5.32 13.37 3.04
CA GLU A 177 -6.66 13.68 2.55
C GLU A 177 -7.65 12.67 3.11
N GLU A 178 -7.85 12.70 4.42
CA GLU A 178 -8.94 11.98 5.05
C GLU A 178 -10.16 12.88 5.13
N LYS A 179 -11.33 12.35 4.75
CA LYS A 179 -12.62 12.98 5.05
C LYS A 179 -12.80 12.97 6.57
N ILE A 180 -12.31 14.00 7.25
CA ILE A 180 -12.40 14.15 8.72
C ILE A 180 -13.87 14.34 9.16
N VAL A 181 -14.74 14.83 8.25
CA VAL A 181 -16.18 14.94 8.50
C VAL A 181 -16.93 14.60 7.22
N GLU A 182 -17.73 13.53 7.22
CA GLU A 182 -18.56 13.12 6.07
C GLU A 182 -19.74 14.09 5.83
N HIS A 183 -20.26 14.71 6.89
CA HIS A 183 -21.32 15.71 6.82
C HIS A 183 -21.02 16.92 7.71
N ALA A 184 -20.12 17.79 7.26
CA ALA A 184 -19.81 19.04 7.97
C ALA A 184 -21.06 19.92 8.19
N GLU A 185 -22.02 19.85 7.27
CA GLU A 185 -23.28 20.60 7.30
C GLU A 185 -24.19 20.23 8.49
N LYS A 186 -24.13 18.98 8.96
CA LYS A 186 -24.97 18.47 10.06
C LYS A 186 -24.43 18.79 11.46
N GLN A 187 -23.23 19.39 11.58
CA GLN A 187 -22.63 19.69 12.90
C GLN A 187 -23.44 20.69 13.73
N ARG A 188 -24.20 21.60 13.10
CA ARG A 188 -25.01 22.59 13.81
C ARG A 188 -26.30 22.02 14.42
N THR A 189 -26.84 20.91 13.91
CA THR A 189 -28.13 20.34 14.33
C THR A 189 -28.01 19.29 15.45
N PHE A 190 -26.85 18.67 15.66
CA PHE A 190 -26.68 17.65 16.72
C PHE A 190 -26.68 18.19 18.16
N LYS A 191 -26.48 19.50 18.38
CA LYS A 191 -26.46 20.11 19.73
C LYS A 191 -27.79 20.70 20.19
N LYS A 192 -28.87 20.62 19.40
CA LYS A 192 -30.19 21.09 19.82
C LYS A 192 -31.00 19.92 20.37
N ASN A 193 -30.75 19.58 21.63
CA ASN A 193 -31.70 19.01 22.58
C ASN A 193 -30.98 18.85 23.92
N LYS A 194 -30.99 19.91 24.72
CA LYS A 194 -30.84 19.87 26.16
C LYS A 194 -31.88 20.80 26.76
#